data_AF-A0A7X6S9E2-F1
#
_entry.id   AF-A0A7X6S9E2-F1
#
_cell.length_a   1.000
_cell.length_b   1.000
_cell.length_c   1.000
_cell.angle_alpha   90.00
_cell.angle_beta   90.00
_cell.angle_gamma   90.00
#
_symmetry.space_group_name_H-M   'P 1'
#
loop_
_entity.id
_entity.type
_entity.pdbx_description
1 polymer ?
#
loop_
_entity_poly.entity_id
_entity_poly.type
_entity_poly.pdbx_seq_one_letter_code
_entity_poly.pdbx_strand_id
1 'polypeptide(L)'
;MIDTDKIVKIYDEDSKLIGKGQLLSLNEKIIKVKGTGLPILSRKTNVIIEIYSEFVGISRYCCQIDLASDNQLNAHIVKKKPDIERRNSLKVRTDLSYYVESLYRNDKDITKDFPNMKINLINLSIGGMLISSNYEL
;
A
#
# COMPACT_ATOMS: atom_id res chain seq x y z
N MET A 1 -12.06 -13.48 -7.50
CA MET A 1 -11.47 -12.35 -8.26
C MET A 1 -10.19 -11.95 -7.54
N ILE A 2 -9.01 -12.17 -8.12
CA ILE A 2 -7.75 -11.79 -7.48
C ILE A 2 -7.62 -10.28 -7.64
N ASP A 3 -7.70 -9.58 -6.53
CA ASP A 3 -7.53 -8.13 -6.42
C ASP A 3 -6.07 -7.77 -6.77
N THR A 4 -5.84 -7.38 -8.03
CA THR A 4 -4.53 -7.08 -8.62
C THR A 4 -3.95 -5.74 -8.18
N ASP A 5 -4.73 -4.94 -7.46
CA ASP A 5 -4.31 -3.60 -7.01
C ASP A 5 -3.60 -3.62 -5.66
N LYS A 6 -3.34 -4.82 -5.12
CA LYS A 6 -2.62 -4.98 -3.85
C LYS A 6 -1.17 -4.58 -3.99
N ILE A 7 -0.75 -3.67 -3.11
CA ILE A 7 0.64 -3.24 -3.00
C ILE A 7 1.47 -4.40 -2.48
N VAL A 8 2.61 -4.64 -3.12
CA VAL A 8 3.60 -5.63 -2.72
C VAL A 8 4.91 -4.93 -2.38
N LYS A 9 5.52 -5.34 -1.27
CA LYS A 9 6.88 -4.95 -0.92
C LYS A 9 7.78 -6.18 -0.86
N ILE A 10 8.99 -6.03 -1.37
CA ILE A 10 9.99 -7.09 -1.46
C ILE A 10 11.16 -6.69 -0.58
N TYR A 11 11.55 -7.59 0.31
CA TYR A 11 12.64 -7.42 1.25
C TYR A 11 13.67 -8.53 1.05
N ASP A 12 14.93 -8.23 1.34
CA ASP A 12 15.97 -9.26 1.47
C ASP A 12 15.84 -10.05 2.79
N GLU A 13 16.78 -10.96 3.04
CA GLU A 13 16.80 -11.79 4.25
C GLU A 13 16.99 -10.96 5.54
N ASP A 14 17.71 -9.84 5.44
CA ASP A 14 17.94 -8.88 6.53
C ASP A 14 16.75 -7.94 6.76
N SER A 15 15.62 -8.19 6.09
CA SER A 15 14.41 -7.36 6.15
C SER A 15 14.61 -5.92 5.69
N LYS A 16 15.62 -5.66 4.86
CA LYS A 16 15.79 -4.39 4.17
C LYS A 16 14.89 -4.36 2.93
N LEU A 17 14.18 -3.25 2.74
CA LEU A 17 13.30 -3.07 1.59
C LEU A 17 14.13 -2.89 0.32
N ILE A 18 13.94 -3.78 -0.65
CA ILE A 18 14.67 -3.78 -1.93
C ILE A 18 13.79 -3.52 -3.15
N GLY A 19 12.46 -3.62 -3.02
CA GLY A 19 11.56 -3.39 -4.13
C GLY A 19 10.10 -3.15 -3.72
N LYS A 20 9.34 -2.51 -4.62
CA LYS A 20 7.89 -2.31 -4.49
C LYS A 20 7.23 -2.58 -5.83
N GLY A 21 6.05 -3.18 -5.80
CA GLY A 21 5.24 -3.44 -6.99
C GLY A 21 3.79 -3.69 -6.65
N GLN A 22 3.06 -4.28 -7.60
CA GLN A 22 1.67 -4.68 -7.48
C GLN A 22 1.55 -6.19 -7.66
N LEU A 23 0.59 -6.79 -6.96
CA LEU A 23 0.32 -8.21 -7.07
C LEU A 23 -0.28 -8.52 -8.43
N LEU A 24 0.45 -9.21 -9.29
CA LEU A 24 -0.08 -9.66 -10.58
C LEU A 24 -0.91 -10.93 -10.41
N SER A 25 -0.41 -11.90 -9.63
CA SER A 25 -1.15 -13.12 -9.32
C SER A 25 -0.58 -13.80 -8.08
N LEU A 26 -1.44 -14.50 -7.33
CA LEU A 26 -1.06 -15.34 -6.20
C LEU A 26 -1.75 -16.70 -6.35
N ASN A 27 -0.98 -17.79 -6.26
CA ASN A 27 -1.51 -19.13 -6.07
C ASN A 27 -0.76 -19.83 -4.91
N GLU A 28 -1.07 -21.09 -4.65
CA GLU A 28 -0.51 -21.86 -3.52
C GLU A 28 1.02 -21.96 -3.54
N LYS A 29 1.65 -21.85 -4.71
CA LYS A 29 3.09 -22.06 -4.89
C LYS A 29 3.85 -20.84 -5.36
N ILE A 30 3.22 -19.90 -6.05
CA ILE A 30 3.90 -18.82 -6.76
C ILE A 30 3.23 -17.48 -6.49
N ILE A 31 4.06 -16.47 -6.22
CA ILE A 31 3.69 -15.06 -6.23
C ILE A 31 4.27 -14.42 -7.48
N LYS A 32 3.45 -13.70 -8.24
CA LYS A 32 3.90 -12.84 -9.34
C LYS A 32 3.65 -11.40 -8.97
N VAL A 33 4.68 -10.58 -9.12
CA VAL A 33 4.69 -9.15 -8.83
C VAL A 33 5.01 -8.42 -10.13
N LYS A 34 4.22 -7.40 -10.46
CA LYS A 34 4.47 -6.50 -11.58
C LYS A 34 4.91 -5.15 -11.04
N GLY A 35 5.81 -4.46 -11.70
CA GLY A 35 6.26 -3.14 -11.28
C GLY A 35 7.17 -2.48 -12.30
N THR A 36 7.81 -1.40 -11.88
CA THR A 36 8.89 -0.74 -12.61
C THR A 36 10.07 -0.57 -11.66
N GLY A 37 11.29 -0.84 -12.13
CA GLY A 37 12.49 -0.80 -11.28
C GLY A 37 12.48 -1.87 -10.18
N LEU A 38 11.91 -3.04 -10.45
CA LEU A 38 12.00 -4.19 -9.55
C LEU A 38 13.45 -4.70 -9.46
N PRO A 39 13.85 -5.29 -8.31
CA PRO A 39 15.22 -5.76 -8.12
C PRO A 39 15.52 -6.93 -9.05
N ILE A 40 16.65 -6.85 -9.77
CA ILE A 40 17.17 -7.96 -10.56
C ILE A 40 17.94 -8.89 -9.61
N LEU A 41 17.38 -10.08 -9.39
CA LEU A 41 17.89 -11.06 -8.43
C LEU A 41 18.20 -12.38 -9.13
N SER A 42 19.23 -13.08 -8.68
CA SER A 42 19.53 -14.42 -9.19
C SER A 42 18.46 -15.42 -8.75
N ARG A 43 18.25 -16.45 -9.56
CA ARG A 43 17.35 -17.56 -9.24
C ARG A 43 17.75 -18.21 -7.91
N LYS A 44 16.76 -18.68 -7.15
CA LYS A 44 16.87 -19.26 -5.80
C LYS A 44 17.30 -18.29 -4.70
N THR A 45 17.50 -17.01 -4.99
CA THR A 45 17.67 -15.99 -3.95
C THR A 45 16.45 -16.00 -3.04
N ASN A 46 16.65 -16.06 -1.73
CA ASN A 46 15.54 -15.95 -0.78
C ASN A 46 15.14 -14.49 -0.63
N VAL A 47 13.83 -14.27 -0.56
CA VAL A 47 13.25 -12.95 -0.33
C VAL A 47 12.06 -13.07 0.59
N ILE A 48 11.71 -11.95 1.20
CA ILE A 48 10.47 -11.81 1.96
C ILE A 48 9.53 -10.92 1.15
N ILE A 49 8.35 -11.43 0.86
CA ILE A 49 7.31 -10.70 0.12
C ILE A 49 6.16 -10.38 1.07
N GLU A 50 5.85 -9.10 1.19
CA GLU A 50 4.68 -8.61 1.92
C GLU A 50 3.61 -8.12 0.95
N ILE A 51 2.39 -8.68 1.07
CA ILE A 51 1.21 -8.27 0.31
C ILE A 51 0.28 -7.49 1.26
N TYR A 52 -0.03 -6.26 0.89
CA TYR A 52 -0.86 -5.37 1.70
C TYR A 52 -2.32 -5.46 1.25
N SER A 53 -3.19 -5.80 2.20
CA SER A 53 -4.63 -5.94 2.04
C SER A 53 -5.35 -5.02 3.02
N GLU A 54 -6.46 -4.40 2.60
CA GLU A 54 -7.30 -3.59 3.51
C GLU A 54 -8.10 -4.47 4.49
N PHE A 55 -8.34 -5.74 4.17
CA PHE A 55 -9.19 -6.64 4.96
C PHE A 55 -8.44 -7.58 5.89
N VAL A 56 -7.22 -7.98 5.51
CA VAL A 56 -6.43 -9.01 6.22
C VAL A 56 -5.14 -8.43 6.81
N GLY A 57 -4.88 -7.13 6.57
CA GLY A 57 -3.62 -6.50 6.93
C GLY A 57 -2.49 -6.93 6.00
N ILE A 58 -1.37 -7.36 6.57
CA ILE A 58 -0.14 -7.68 5.83
C ILE A 58 0.05 -9.20 5.82
N SER A 59 -0.02 -9.80 4.63
CA SER A 59 0.35 -11.19 4.42
C SER A 59 1.83 -11.29 4.07
N ARG A 60 2.61 -12.00 4.90
CA ARG A 60 4.06 -12.11 4.75
C ARG A 60 4.48 -13.52 4.32
N TYR A 61 5.25 -13.59 3.24
CA TYR A 61 5.71 -14.84 2.63
C TYR A 61 7.24 -14.87 2.59
N CYS A 62 7.82 -16.03 2.92
CA CYS A 62 9.21 -16.35 2.62
C CYS A 62 9.22 -17.09 1.28
N CYS A 63 9.96 -16.55 0.31
CA CYS A 63 9.95 -17.03 -1.06
C CYS A 63 11.37 -17.21 -1.61
N GLN A 64 11.47 -17.97 -2.70
CA GLN A 64 12.68 -18.08 -3.52
C GLN A 64 12.41 -17.53 -4.92
N ILE A 65 13.32 -16.75 -5.46
CA ILE A 65 13.18 -16.17 -6.79
C ILE A 65 13.21 -17.26 -7.87
N ASP A 66 12.18 -17.29 -8.72
CA ASP A 66 12.16 -18.09 -9.94
C ASP A 66 12.64 -17.27 -11.14
N LEU A 67 12.14 -16.03 -11.24
CA LEU A 67 12.46 -15.07 -12.29
C LEU A 67 12.40 -13.66 -11.69
N ALA A 68 13.38 -12.82 -12.00
CA ALA A 68 13.36 -11.41 -11.64
C ALA A 68 13.89 -10.55 -12.79
N SER A 69 13.03 -9.69 -13.31
CA SER A 69 13.35 -8.61 -14.24
C SER A 69 12.97 -7.26 -13.62
N ASP A 70 13.34 -6.19 -14.29
CA ASP A 70 12.99 -4.81 -13.93
C ASP A 70 11.49 -4.54 -13.86
N ASN A 71 10.69 -5.31 -14.59
CA ASN A 71 9.25 -5.12 -14.73
C ASN A 71 8.37 -6.23 -14.10
N GLN A 72 8.96 -7.38 -13.80
CA GLN A 72 8.24 -8.52 -13.22
C GLN A 72 9.13 -9.38 -12.33
N LEU A 73 8.56 -9.86 -11.23
CA LEU A 73 9.20 -10.81 -10.33
C LEU A 73 8.27 -11.98 -10.05
N ASN A 74 8.74 -13.20 -10.27
CA ASN A 74 8.07 -14.44 -9.90
C ASN A 74 8.87 -15.11 -8.80
N ALA A 75 8.19 -15.52 -7.73
CA ALA A 75 8.83 -16.18 -6.60
C ALA A 75 8.01 -17.40 -6.14
N HIS A 76 8.71 -18.49 -5.88
CA HIS A 76 8.17 -19.71 -5.29
C HIS A 76 7.98 -19.51 -3.77
N ILE A 77 6.81 -19.81 -3.25
CA ILE A 77 6.47 -19.70 -1.83
C ILE A 77 7.07 -20.88 -1.08
N VAL A 78 7.97 -20.59 -0.15
CA VAL A 78 8.54 -21.60 0.76
C VAL A 78 7.69 -21.69 2.02
N LYS A 79 7.23 -20.55 2.55
CA LYS A 79 6.45 -20.49 3.79
C LYS A 79 5.59 -19.23 3.85
N LYS A 80 4.36 -19.36 4.34
CA LYS A 80 3.51 -18.23 4.76
C LYS A 80 3.68 -18.00 6.27
N LYS A 81 3.89 -16.75 6.69
CA LYS A 81 3.84 -16.32 8.10
C LYS A 81 2.40 -15.89 8.46
N PRO A 82 2.03 -15.88 9.76
CA PRO A 82 0.74 -15.33 10.19
C PRO A 82 0.52 -13.92 9.64
N ASP A 83 -0.72 -13.61 9.28
CA ASP A 83 -1.10 -12.28 8.81
C ASP A 83 -0.96 -11.26 9.95
N ILE A 84 -0.49 -10.05 9.63
CA ILE A 84 -0.23 -8.99 10.61
C ILE A 84 -1.23 -7.87 10.39
N GLU A 85 -2.11 -7.62 11.37
CA GLU A 85 -2.91 -6.39 11.42
C GLU A 85 -2.12 -5.31 12.16
N ARG A 86 -1.92 -4.15 11.52
CA ARG A 86 -1.19 -3.01 12.08
C ARG A 86 -2.11 -1.89 12.53
N ARG A 87 -3.37 -1.88 12.10
CA ARG A 87 -4.35 -0.84 12.43
C ARG A 87 -5.23 -1.32 13.56
N ASN A 88 -5.27 -0.55 14.64
CA ASN A 88 -6.15 -0.80 15.79
C ASN A 88 -7.56 -0.21 15.58
N SER A 89 -7.83 0.42 14.44
CA SER A 89 -9.10 1.06 14.13
C SER A 89 -9.53 0.77 12.70
N LEU A 90 -10.84 0.55 12.50
CA LEU A 90 -11.42 0.39 11.19
C LEU A 90 -11.27 1.67 10.36
N LYS A 91 -10.87 1.48 9.10
CA LYS A 91 -10.85 2.52 8.09
C LYS A 91 -12.09 2.36 7.20
N VAL A 92 -12.96 3.36 7.21
CA VAL A 92 -14.22 3.34 6.48
C VAL A 92 -14.08 4.20 5.22
N ARG A 93 -14.45 3.66 4.06
CA ARG A 93 -14.57 4.44 2.82
C ARG A 93 -15.84 5.27 2.88
N THR A 94 -15.76 6.51 2.41
CA THR A 94 -16.86 7.46 2.46
C THR A 94 -17.04 8.15 1.12
N ASP A 95 -18.23 8.65 0.87
CA ASP A 95 -18.63 9.49 -0.27
C ASP A 95 -19.08 10.88 0.20
N LEU A 96 -18.58 11.30 1.37
CA LEU A 96 -18.98 12.52 2.04
C LEU A 96 -18.19 13.73 1.52
N SER A 97 -18.90 14.84 1.31
CA SER A 97 -18.30 16.11 0.90
C SER A 97 -18.77 17.23 1.81
N TYR A 98 -17.86 18.14 2.17
CA TYR A 98 -18.14 19.28 3.04
C TYR A 98 -17.49 20.55 2.51
N TYR A 99 -18.09 21.68 2.82
CA TYR A 99 -17.43 22.98 2.70
C TYR A 99 -16.67 23.26 3.99
N VAL A 100 -15.45 23.78 3.85
CA VAL A 100 -14.60 24.13 4.98
C VAL A 100 -15.01 25.52 5.48
N GLU A 101 -15.46 25.58 6.73
CA GLU A 101 -15.83 26.86 7.37
C GLU A 101 -14.61 27.63 7.88
N SER A 102 -13.59 26.92 8.36
CA SER A 102 -12.36 27.52 8.89
C SER A 102 -11.14 26.66 8.63
N LEU A 103 -10.02 27.27 8.23
CA LEU A 103 -8.75 26.60 7.96
C LEU A 103 -7.61 27.31 8.69
N TYR A 104 -6.81 26.54 9.44
CA TYR A 104 -5.69 27.06 10.22
C TYR A 104 -4.37 26.42 9.78
N ARG A 105 -3.30 27.22 9.71
CA ARG A 105 -1.92 26.77 9.47
C ARG A 105 -0.99 27.48 10.44
N ASN A 106 -0.27 26.72 11.27
CA ASN A 106 0.60 27.24 12.33
C ASN A 106 -0.13 28.29 13.21
N ASP A 107 -1.32 27.92 13.71
CA ASP A 107 -2.19 28.75 14.56
C ASP A 107 -2.71 30.05 13.92
N LYS A 108 -2.49 30.25 12.61
CA LYS A 108 -3.05 31.38 11.85
C LYS A 108 -4.25 30.94 11.04
N ASP A 109 -5.33 31.72 11.14
CA ASP A 109 -6.49 31.57 10.27
C ASP A 109 -6.13 32.01 8.85
N ILE A 110 -6.19 31.06 7.92
CA ILE A 110 -5.93 31.25 6.48
C ILE A 110 -7.20 31.03 5.64
N THR A 111 -8.38 30.97 6.26
CA THR A 111 -9.65 30.69 5.59
C THR A 111 -9.91 31.62 4.40
N LYS A 112 -9.53 32.89 4.54
CA LYS A 112 -9.72 33.91 3.50
C LYS A 112 -8.90 33.65 2.23
N ASP A 113 -7.79 32.92 2.33
CA ASP A 113 -6.94 32.57 1.20
C ASP A 113 -7.54 31.43 0.36
N PHE A 114 -8.49 30.67 0.93
CA PHE A 114 -9.13 29.50 0.32
C PHE A 114 -10.67 29.61 0.36
N PRO A 115 -11.27 30.64 -0.29
CA PRO A 115 -12.71 30.85 -0.24
C PRO A 115 -13.48 29.71 -0.90
N ASN A 116 -14.58 29.24 -0.28
CA ASN A 116 -15.38 28.12 -0.80
C ASN A 116 -14.58 26.82 -0.98
N MET A 117 -13.57 26.59 -0.14
CA MET A 117 -12.87 25.31 -0.12
C MET A 117 -13.86 24.17 0.16
N LYS A 118 -13.86 23.19 -0.73
CA LYS A 118 -14.64 21.97 -0.64
C LYS A 118 -13.70 20.80 -0.48
N ILE A 119 -13.95 19.98 0.53
CA ILE A 119 -13.24 18.72 0.76
C ILE A 119 -14.15 17.54 0.48
N ASN A 120 -13.57 16.48 -0.08
CA ASN A 120 -14.19 15.17 -0.18
C ASN A 120 -13.43 14.22 0.74
N LEU A 121 -14.13 13.58 1.67
CA LEU A 121 -13.54 12.56 2.53
C LEU A 121 -13.55 11.25 1.75
N ILE A 122 -12.36 10.78 1.37
CA ILE A 122 -12.19 9.52 0.64
C ILE A 122 -12.30 8.35 1.62
N ASN A 123 -11.76 8.52 2.82
CA ASN A 123 -11.88 7.57 3.92
C ASN A 123 -11.56 8.20 5.28
N LEU A 124 -12.04 7.56 6.33
CA LEU A 124 -11.93 8.00 7.72
C LEU A 124 -11.54 6.82 8.63
N SER A 125 -10.77 7.11 9.66
CA SER A 125 -10.54 6.26 10.82
C SER A 125 -10.44 7.14 12.07
N ILE A 126 -10.40 6.53 13.26
CA ILE A 126 -10.20 7.25 14.53
C ILE A 126 -8.89 8.04 14.52
N GLY A 127 -7.85 7.53 13.85
CA GLY A 127 -6.54 8.18 13.77
C GLY A 127 -6.41 9.27 12.70
N GLY A 128 -7.43 9.49 11.87
CA GLY A 128 -7.39 10.50 10.82
C GLY A 128 -8.15 10.11 9.55
N MET A 129 -8.12 11.02 8.58
CA MET A 129 -8.89 10.93 7.33
C MET A 129 -8.01 11.23 6.12
N LEU A 130 -8.32 10.59 4.99
CA LEU A 130 -7.79 10.97 3.69
C LEU A 130 -8.83 11.84 2.98
N ILE A 131 -8.42 13.03 2.59
CA ILE A 131 -9.27 13.99 1.88
C ILE A 131 -8.68 14.36 0.53
N SER A 132 -9.54 14.79 -0.38
CA SER A 132 -9.16 15.60 -1.54
C SER A 132 -9.85 16.95 -1.45
N SER A 133 -9.26 17.99 -2.05
CA SER A 133 -9.81 19.33 -2.11
C SER A 133 -9.88 19.85 -3.54
N ASN A 134 -10.73 20.86 -3.76
CA ASN A 134 -10.74 21.65 -4.99
C ASN A 134 -9.59 22.69 -5.07
N TYR A 135 -8.70 22.71 -4.08
CA TYR A 135 -7.48 23.52 -4.02
C TYR A 135 -6.26 22.61 -3.95
N GLU A 136 -5.15 23.03 -4.54
CA GLU A 136 -3.81 22.51 -4.23
C GLU A 136 -3.32 23.20 -2.95
N LEU A 137 -2.96 22.42 -1.93
CA LEU A 137 -2.63 22.89 -0.57
C LEU A 137 -1.14 22.80 -0.22
#